data_AF-A0A7M4C375-F1
#
_entry.id   AF-A0A7M4C375-F1
#
_cell.length_a   1.000
_cell.length_b   1.000
_cell.length_c   1.000
_cell.angle_alpha   90.00
_cell.angle_beta   90.00
_cell.angle_gamma   90.00
#
_symmetry.space_group_name_H-M   'P 1'
#
loop_
_entity.id
_entity.type
_entity.pdbx_description
1 polymer ?
#
loop_
_entity_poly.entity_id
_entity_poly.type
_entity_poly.pdbx_seq_one_letter_code
_entity_poly.pdbx_strand_id
1 'polypeptide(L)'
;AGILLGLALYAIGAFLFWPAAQYEIFNFFLVSLYILTFGLAFLETTANPYILAMGDPQTATRRLNFAQSFNPLGSITGMFVASQLVLTNLESDKRDAAGNLIFHT
;
A
#
# COMPACT_ATOMS: atom_id res chain seq x y z
N ALA A 1 -10.54 4.69 17.54
CA ALA A 1 -9.54 3.61 17.69
C ALA A 1 -9.31 2.82 16.39
N GLY A 2 -10.37 2.40 15.67
CA GLY A 2 -10.23 1.55 14.47
C GLY A 2 -9.35 2.13 13.35
N ILE A 3 -9.39 3.44 13.10
CA ILE A 3 -8.53 4.09 12.08
C ILE A 3 -7.04 3.97 12.44
N LEU A 4 -6.67 4.25 13.69
CA LEU A 4 -5.28 4.17 14.16
C LEU A 4 -4.76 2.73 14.12
N LEU A 5 -5.58 1.77 14.54
CA LEU A 5 -5.22 0.35 14.50
C LEU A 5 -5.03 -0.13 13.06
N GLY A 6 -5.97 0.21 12.17
CA GLY A 6 -5.89 -0.14 10.75
C GLY A 6 -4.64 0.44 10.08
N LEU A 7 -4.32 1.70 10.38
CA LEU A 7 -3.12 2.36 9.87
C LEU A 7 -1.83 1.71 10.40
N ALA A 8 -1.79 1.37 11.69
CA ALA A 8 -0.64 0.67 12.29
C ALA A 8 -0.42 -0.71 11.65
N LEU A 9 -1.48 -1.50 11.48
CA LEU A 9 -1.42 -2.80 10.81
C LEU A 9 -0.95 -2.67 9.36
N TYR A 10 -1.48 -1.69 8.62
CA TYR A 10 -1.09 -1.43 7.24
C TYR A 10 0.39 -1.08 7.13
N ALA A 11 0.89 -0.19 7.98
CA ALA A 11 2.29 0.21 8.03
C ALA A 11 3.21 -0.96 8.42
N ILE A 12 2.85 -1.74 9.45
CA ILE A 12 3.61 -2.91 9.89
C ILE A 12 3.69 -3.95 8.76
N GLY A 13 2.57 -4.29 8.13
CA GLY A 13 2.55 -5.22 6.99
C GLY A 13 3.43 -4.75 5.83
N ALA A 14 3.42 -3.45 5.52
CA ALA A 14 4.28 -2.87 4.50
C ALA A 14 5.78 -2.97 4.85
N PHE A 15 6.15 -2.66 6.10
CA PHE A 15 7.55 -2.81 6.54
C PHE A 15 8.02 -4.25 6.57
N LEU A 16 7.14 -5.21 6.87
CA LEU A 16 7.46 -6.64 6.87
C LEU A 16 7.73 -7.19 5.46
N PHE A 17 7.39 -6.48 4.37
CA PHE A 17 7.83 -6.87 3.03
C PHE A 17 9.34 -6.74 2.84
N TRP A 18 10.01 -5.81 3.52
CA TRP A 18 11.46 -5.68 3.44
C TRP A 18 12.18 -6.97 3.90
N PRO A 19 12.01 -7.46 5.14
CA PRO A 19 12.66 -8.69 5.57
C PRO A 19 12.14 -9.92 4.80
N ALA A 20 10.86 -9.94 4.42
CA ALA A 20 10.33 -11.03 3.60
C ALA A 20 11.04 -11.16 2.24
N ALA A 21 11.36 -10.02 1.61
CA ALA A 21 12.14 -9.99 0.37
C ALA A 21 13.62 -10.36 0.61
N GLN A 22 14.23 -9.92 1.72
CA GLN A 22 15.63 -10.23 2.03
C GLN A 22 15.87 -11.72 2.32
N TYR A 23 14.94 -12.40 2.98
CA TYR A 23 15.07 -13.83 3.29
C TYR A 23 14.49 -14.74 2.20
N GLU A 24 13.79 -14.19 1.21
CA GLU A 24 13.16 -14.92 0.10
C GLU A 24 12.20 -16.05 0.55
N ILE A 25 11.59 -15.89 1.75
CA ILE A 25 10.67 -16.89 2.31
C ILE A 25 9.24 -16.55 1.92
N PHE A 26 8.65 -17.35 1.04
CA PHE A 26 7.27 -17.16 0.55
C PHE A 26 6.23 -17.08 1.69
N ASN A 27 6.33 -17.95 2.70
CA ASN A 27 5.41 -17.93 3.84
C ASN A 27 5.50 -16.63 4.64
N PHE A 28 6.69 -16.02 4.73
CA PHE A 28 6.85 -14.72 5.39
C PHE A 28 6.15 -13.64 4.55
N PHE A 29 6.38 -13.62 3.24
CA PHE A 29 5.69 -12.69 2.34
C PHE A 29 4.16 -12.78 2.47
N LEU A 30 3.60 -13.99 2.56
CA LEU A 30 2.17 -14.19 2.77
C LEU A 30 1.69 -13.59 4.10
N VAL A 31 2.41 -13.82 5.21
CA VAL A 31 2.05 -13.25 6.51
C VAL A 31 2.08 -11.72 6.46
N SER A 32 3.10 -11.12 5.83
CA SER A 32 3.20 -9.67 5.63
C SER A 32 1.99 -9.13 4.84
N LEU A 33 1.62 -9.80 3.75
CA LEU A 33 0.46 -9.46 2.92
C LEU A 33 -0.86 -9.58 3.70
N TYR A 34 -1.02 -10.63 4.50
CA TYR A 34 -2.20 -10.80 5.35
C TYR A 34 -2.33 -9.65 6.35
N ILE A 35 -1.26 -9.31 7.07
CA ILE A 35 -1.28 -8.21 8.04
C ILE A 35 -1.65 -6.89 7.37
N LEU A 36 -1.06 -6.60 6.20
CA LEU A 36 -1.34 -5.39 5.44
C LEU A 36 -2.82 -5.32 5.00
N THR A 37 -3.33 -6.39 4.41
CA THR A 37 -4.72 -6.44 3.89
C THR A 37 -5.76 -6.37 5.01
N PHE A 38 -5.49 -6.97 6.18
CA PHE A 38 -6.32 -6.77 7.37
C PHE A 38 -6.35 -5.30 7.81
N GLY A 39 -5.19 -4.63 7.83
CA GLY A 39 -5.12 -3.20 8.15
C GLY A 39 -5.99 -2.35 7.20
N LEU A 40 -5.93 -2.64 5.89
CA LEU A 40 -6.77 -1.99 4.89
C LEU A 40 -8.27 -2.22 5.14
N ALA A 41 -8.66 -3.46 5.46
CA ALA A 41 -10.06 -3.77 5.76
C ALA A 41 -10.59 -2.99 6.98
N PHE A 42 -9.79 -2.83 8.03
CA PHE A 42 -10.14 -2.00 9.19
C PHE A 42 -10.26 -0.51 8.83
N LEU A 43 -9.38 -0.01 7.96
CA LEU A 43 -9.44 1.36 7.49
C LEU A 43 -10.73 1.61 6.71
N GLU A 44 -11.08 0.78 5.73
CA GLU A 44 -12.30 0.96 4.92
C GLU A 44 -13.58 0.87 5.75
N THR A 45 -13.65 -0.12 6.65
CA THR A 45 -14.83 -0.33 7.50
C THR A 45 -15.02 0.75 8.55
N THR A 46 -13.94 1.39 9.03
CA THR A 46 -14.03 2.44 10.06
C THR A 46 -14.06 3.85 9.46
N ALA A 47 -13.29 4.12 8.40
CA ALA A 47 -13.14 5.46 7.83
C ALA A 47 -14.43 5.93 7.15
N ASN A 48 -15.10 5.07 6.38
CA ASN A 48 -16.30 5.45 5.64
C ASN A 48 -17.45 5.85 6.59
N PRO A 49 -17.81 5.06 7.63
CA PRO A 49 -18.79 5.48 8.64
C PRO A 49 -18.36 6.72 9.43
N TYR A 50 -17.06 6.86 9.72
CA TYR A 50 -16.55 8.03 10.43
C TYR A 50 -16.76 9.33 9.64
N ILE A 51 -16.49 9.32 8.34
CA ILE A 51 -16.73 10.48 7.46
C ILE A 51 -18.23 10.80 7.34
N LEU A 52 -19.06 9.77 7.25
CA LEU A 52 -20.51 9.93 7.20
C LEU A 52 -21.05 10.57 8.49
N ALA A 53 -20.58 10.13 9.66
CA ALA A 53 -21.00 10.68 10.95
C ALA A 53 -20.40 12.07 11.27
N MET A 54 -19.42 12.53 10.49
CA MET A 54 -18.70 13.78 10.76
C MET A 54 -19.50 15.02 10.31
N GLY A 55 -20.29 15.61 11.18
CA GLY A 55 -21.02 16.86 10.91
C GLY A 55 -22.46 16.61 10.44
N ASP A 56 -23.02 17.53 9.65
CA ASP A 56 -24.46 17.49 9.32
C ASP A 56 -24.82 16.23 8.49
N PRO A 57 -25.84 15.44 8.89
CA PRO A 57 -26.31 14.28 8.14
C PRO A 57 -26.71 14.58 6.69
N GLN A 58 -27.25 15.78 6.40
CA GLN A 58 -27.68 16.17 5.05
C GLN A 58 -26.52 16.23 4.05
N THR A 59 -25.30 16.49 4.54
CA THR A 59 -24.10 16.58 3.68
C THR A 59 -23.16 15.37 3.80
N ALA A 60 -23.57 14.33 4.53
CA ALA A 60 -22.75 13.13 4.78
C ALA A 60 -22.26 12.45 3.51
N THR A 61 -23.16 12.13 2.59
CA THR A 61 -22.82 11.48 1.32
C THR A 61 -21.90 12.35 0.46
N ARG A 62 -22.09 13.67 0.49
CA ARG A 62 -21.23 14.62 -0.24
C ARG A 62 -19.80 14.62 0.31
N ARG A 63 -19.62 14.61 1.64
CA ARG A 63 -18.30 14.51 2.28
C ARG A 63 -17.61 13.18 1.96
N LEU A 64 -18.36 12.08 2.02
CA LEU A 64 -17.83 10.75 1.68
C LEU A 64 -17.33 10.71 0.23
N ASN A 65 -18.15 11.14 -0.73
CA ASN A 65 -17.76 11.18 -2.13
C ASN A 65 -16.57 12.11 -2.39
N PHE A 66 -16.53 13.26 -1.71
CA PHE A 66 -15.39 14.16 -1.79
C PHE A 66 -14.10 13.51 -1.26
N ALA A 67 -14.14 12.86 -0.09
CA ALA A 67 -12.99 12.12 0.44
C ALA A 67 -12.55 10.97 -0.50
N GLN A 68 -13.50 10.19 -1.01
CA GLN A 68 -13.25 9.07 -1.91
C GLN A 68 -12.68 9.50 -3.28
N SER A 69 -12.93 10.75 -3.73
CA SER A 69 -12.30 11.29 -4.94
C SER A 69 -10.77 11.35 -4.87
N PHE A 70 -10.19 11.35 -3.66
CA PHE A 70 -8.74 11.31 -3.47
C PHE A 70 -8.15 9.91 -3.61
N ASN A 71 -8.94 8.84 -3.51
CA ASN A 71 -8.42 7.47 -3.62
C ASN A 71 -7.82 7.19 -5.02
N PRO A 72 -8.53 7.48 -6.14
CA PRO A 72 -7.94 7.36 -7.47
C PRO A 72 -6.72 8.26 -7.68
N LEU A 73 -6.75 9.50 -7.15
CA LEU A 73 -5.62 10.42 -7.24
C LEU A 73 -4.38 9.84 -6.55
N GLY A 74 -4.54 9.33 -5.33
CA GLY A 74 -3.47 8.66 -4.60
C GLY A 74 -2.92 7.44 -5.34
N SER A 75 -3.81 6.63 -5.94
CA SER A 75 -3.39 5.47 -6.74
C SER A 75 -2.59 5.87 -7.98
N ILE A 76 -3.01 6.91 -8.70
CA ILE A 76 -2.30 7.41 -9.89
C ILE A 76 -0.94 7.98 -9.49
N THR A 77 -0.89 8.81 -8.44
CA THR A 77 0.36 9.38 -7.93
C THR A 77 1.31 8.29 -7.44
N GLY A 78 0.79 7.29 -6.71
CA GLY A 78 1.58 6.14 -6.24
C GLY A 78 2.16 5.33 -7.40
N MET A 79 1.36 5.05 -8.44
CA MET A 79 1.82 4.35 -9.64
C MET A 79 2.86 5.18 -10.42
N PHE A 80 2.66 6.49 -10.52
CA PHE A 80 3.62 7.39 -11.14
C PHE A 80 4.97 7.38 -10.42
N VAL A 81 4.95 7.46 -9.08
CA VAL A 81 6.16 7.35 -8.24
C VAL A 81 6.83 5.98 -8.43
N ALA A 82 6.07 4.89 -8.38
CA ALA A 82 6.61 3.55 -8.60
C ALA A 82 7.26 3.42 -9.99
N SER A 83 6.61 3.92 -11.03
CA SER A 83 7.12 3.82 -12.40
C SER A 83 8.34 4.70 -12.66
N GLN A 84 8.37 5.94 -12.17
CA GLN A 84 9.43 6.90 -12.51
C GLN A 84 10.63 6.82 -11.57
N LEU A 85 10.40 6.45 -10.29
CA LEU A 85 11.46 6.41 -9.29
C LEU A 85 11.88 4.99 -8.95
N VAL A 86 10.96 4.05 -8.79
CA VAL A 86 11.30 2.69 -8.37
C VAL A 86 11.78 1.85 -9.56
N LEU A 87 10.98 1.74 -10.63
CA LEU A 87 11.32 0.92 -11.80
C LEU A 87 12.60 1.39 -12.53
N THR A 88 12.83 2.70 -12.62
CA THR A 88 14.03 3.23 -13.29
C THR A 88 15.32 2.95 -12.51
N ASN A 89 15.25 2.79 -11.19
CA ASN A 89 16.39 2.46 -10.33
C ASN A 89 16.49 0.96 -9.99
N LEU A 90 15.58 0.14 -10.51
CA LEU A 90 15.62 -1.30 -10.32
C LEU A 90 16.73 -1.90 -11.20
N GLU A 91 17.78 -2.40 -10.56
CA GLU A 91 18.94 -2.96 -11.26
C GLU A 91 18.87 -4.49 -11.47
N SER A 92 17.78 -5.14 -11.08
CA SER A 92 17.69 -6.62 -11.08
C SER A 92 17.84 -7.26 -12.46
N ASP A 93 17.55 -6.52 -13.53
CA ASP A 93 17.62 -7.00 -14.92
C ASP A 93 18.85 -6.47 -15.68
N LYS A 94 19.81 -5.81 -15.01
CA LYS A 94 21.03 -5.38 -15.69
C LYS A 94 21.78 -6.62 -16.19
N ARG A 95 22.15 -6.61 -17.47
CA ARG A 95 22.92 -7.69 -18.13
C ARG A 95 24.29 -7.19 -18.57
N ASP A 96 25.30 -8.06 -18.46
CA ASP A 96 26.65 -7.80 -18.96
C ASP A 96 26.68 -7.81 -20.50
N ALA A 97 27.83 -7.46 -21.09
CA ALA A 97 28.02 -7.46 -22.53
C ALA A 97 27.88 -8.86 -23.17
N ALA A 98 27.87 -9.93 -22.38
CA ALA A 98 27.66 -11.31 -22.80
C ALA A 98 26.20 -11.77 -22.65
N GLY A 99 25.31 -10.91 -22.11
CA GLY A 99 23.89 -11.19 -21.93
C GLY A 99 23.52 -11.88 -20.61
N ASN A 100 24.47 -12.05 -19.68
CA ASN A 100 24.24 -12.63 -18.36
C ASN A 100 23.76 -11.55 -17.37
N LEU A 101 22.92 -11.91 -16.41
CA LEU A 101 22.53 -10.99 -15.33
C LEU A 101 23.75 -10.61 -14.49
N ILE A 102 24.00 -9.31 -14.31
CA ILE A 102 25.15 -8.81 -13.55
C ILE A 102 24.95 -9.03 -12.04
N PHE A 103 23.69 -9.03 -11.61
CA PHE A 103 23.29 -9.36 -10.25
C PHE A 103 22.72 -10.77 -10.22
N HIS A 104 23.47 -11.68 -9.60
CA HIS A 104 22.97 -12.98 -9.22
C HIS A 104 22.25 -12.82 -7.87
N THR A 105 20.92 -12.70 -7.92
CA THR A 105 20.06 -13.03 -6.77
C THR A 105 20.05 -14.53 -6.58
#